data_AF-A0A068DNT7-F1
#
_entry.id   AF-A0A068DNT7-F1
#
_cell.length_a   1.000
_cell.length_b   1.000
_cell.length_c   1.000
_cell.angle_alpha   90.00
_cell.angle_beta   90.00
_cell.angle_gamma   90.00
#
_symmetry.space_group_name_H-M   'P 1'
#
loop_
_entity.id
_entity.type
_entity.pdbx_description
1 polymer ?
#
loop_
_entity_poly.entity_id
_entity_poly.type
_entity_poly.pdbx_seq_one_letter_code
_entity_poly.pdbx_strand_id
1 'polypeptide(L)'
;MYWTLELASYLEDAPWPANKDELIDYAMRSGAPLAVIENLQQLEDDGDTYESIEEIWIDYPTNEDLFFNEDEFSGKNPKKFLRK
;
A
#
# COMPACT_ATOMS: atom_id res chain seq x y z
N MET A 1 -11.02 -11.14 -5.29
CA MET A 1 -10.19 -10.11 -4.61
C MET A 1 -10.14 -8.83 -5.42
N TYR A 2 -10.30 -7.69 -4.75
CA TYR A 2 -10.16 -6.37 -5.35
C TYR A 2 -9.18 -5.55 -4.50
N TRP A 3 -7.91 -5.51 -4.90
CA TRP A 3 -6.89 -4.72 -4.21
C TRP A 3 -6.67 -3.38 -4.92
N THR A 4 -6.36 -2.34 -4.12
CA THR A 4 -5.98 -1.02 -4.61
C THR A 4 -4.78 -0.53 -3.80
N LEU A 5 -4.06 0.45 -4.33
CA LEU A 5 -2.92 1.06 -3.65
C LEU A 5 -3.27 1.62 -2.27
N GLU A 6 -4.45 2.23 -2.15
CA GLU A 6 -4.97 2.71 -0.86
C GLU A 6 -5.13 1.56 0.13
N LEU A 7 -5.74 0.42 -0.28
CA LEU A 7 -5.93 -0.74 0.59
C LEU A 7 -4.60 -1.40 0.99
N ALA A 8 -3.66 -1.47 0.04
CA ALA A 8 -2.32 -2.01 0.27
C ALA A 8 -1.52 -1.16 1.25
N SER A 9 -1.58 0.17 1.14
CA SER A 9 -0.90 1.11 2.05
C SER A 9 -1.26 0.88 3.52
N TYR A 10 -2.51 0.49 3.84
CA TYR A 10 -2.86 0.12 5.21
C TYR A 10 -2.10 -1.09 5.73
N LEU A 11 -1.76 -2.04 4.86
CA LEU A 11 -1.05 -3.26 5.21
C LEU A 11 0.48 -3.12 5.10
N GLU A 12 1.01 -2.10 4.43
CA GLU A 12 2.46 -1.87 4.40
C GLU A 12 3.05 -1.61 5.79
N ASP A 13 2.29 -0.92 6.65
CA ASP A 13 2.63 -0.70 8.06
C ASP A 13 2.29 -1.88 8.98
N ALA A 14 1.80 -3.01 8.43
CA ALA A 14 1.48 -4.20 9.22
C ALA A 14 2.75 -4.83 9.83
N PRO A 15 2.61 -5.58 10.94
CA PRO A 15 3.75 -6.19 11.63
C PRO A 15 4.25 -7.45 10.92
N TRP A 16 4.87 -7.30 9.75
CA TRP A 16 5.42 -8.41 8.99
C TRP A 16 6.68 -9.02 9.65
N PRO A 17 6.93 -10.34 9.47
CA PRO A 17 6.07 -11.31 8.80
C PRO A 17 4.84 -11.67 9.65
N ALA A 18 3.66 -11.77 9.02
CA ALA A 18 2.37 -11.99 9.70
C ALA A 18 1.51 -13.01 8.95
N ASN A 19 0.72 -13.77 9.69
CA ASN A 19 -0.28 -14.69 9.12
C ASN A 19 -1.61 -13.97 8.80
N LYS A 20 -2.50 -14.66 8.08
CA LYS A 20 -3.79 -14.10 7.65
C LYS A 20 -4.61 -13.53 8.81
N ASP A 21 -4.71 -14.26 9.92
CA ASP A 21 -5.44 -13.83 11.11
C ASP A 21 -4.81 -12.58 11.76
N GLU A 22 -3.48 -12.53 11.88
CA GLU A 22 -2.78 -11.36 12.43
C GLU A 22 -2.99 -10.11 11.56
N LEU A 23 -2.98 -10.25 10.23
CA LEU A 23 -3.26 -9.14 9.31
C LEU A 23 -4.72 -8.65 9.43
N ILE A 24 -5.68 -9.57 9.60
CA ILE A 24 -7.10 -9.22 9.82
C ILE A 24 -7.26 -8.46 11.14
N ASP A 25 -6.67 -8.97 12.23
CA ASP A 25 -6.68 -8.32 13.53
C ASP A 25 -6.04 -6.93 13.48
N TYR A 26 -4.90 -6.81 12.79
CA TYR A 26 -4.23 -5.54 12.58
C TYR A 26 -5.12 -4.56 11.81
N ALA A 27 -5.71 -4.97 10.68
CA ALA A 27 -6.63 -4.16 9.88
C ALA A 27 -7.85 -3.69 10.69
N MET A 28 -8.42 -4.55 11.55
CA MET A 28 -9.51 -4.18 12.44
C MET A 28 -9.10 -3.18 13.51
N ARG A 29 -7.89 -3.30 14.07
CA ARG A 29 -7.37 -2.40 15.12
C ARG A 29 -6.88 -1.06 14.57
N SER A 30 -6.28 -1.05 13.39
CA SER A 30 -5.82 0.16 12.70
C SER A 30 -6.98 0.99 12.16
N GLY A 31 -8.19 0.40 12.07
CA GLY A 31 -9.36 1.05 11.51
C GLY A 31 -9.35 1.04 9.98
N ALA A 32 -8.69 0.06 9.36
CA ALA A 32 -8.70 -0.13 7.92
C ALA A 32 -10.13 -0.38 7.41
N PRO A 33 -10.44 0.03 6.17
CA PRO A 33 -11.77 -0.17 5.61
C PRO A 33 -12.11 -1.65 5.48
N LEU A 34 -13.41 -1.98 5.58
CA LEU A 34 -13.91 -3.36 5.55
C LEU A 34 -13.43 -4.15 4.31
N ALA A 35 -13.22 -3.46 3.18
CA ALA A 35 -12.67 -4.05 1.96
C ALA A 35 -11.31 -4.73 2.18
N VAL A 36 -10.42 -4.18 3.02
CA VAL A 36 -9.13 -4.83 3.36
C VAL A 36 -9.40 -6.16 4.06
N ILE A 37 -10.29 -6.13 5.06
CA ILE A 37 -10.63 -7.30 5.88
C ILE A 37 -11.32 -8.38 5.03
N GLU A 38 -12.23 -7.99 4.13
CA GLU A 38 -12.89 -8.92 3.21
C GLU A 38 -11.94 -9.52 2.18
N ASN A 39 -10.96 -8.73 1.70
CA ASN A 39 -9.92 -9.26 0.84
C ASN A 39 -9.03 -10.25 1.59
N LEU A 40 -8.53 -9.88 2.79
CA LEU A 40 -7.70 -10.76 3.61
C LEU A 40 -8.43 -12.07 3.95
N GLN A 41 -9.72 -12.03 4.30
CA GLN A 41 -10.51 -13.23 4.55
C GLN A 41 -10.66 -14.14 3.33
N GLN A 42 -10.62 -13.58 2.11
CA GLN A 42 -10.63 -14.33 0.87
C GLN A 42 -9.28 -14.98 0.54
N LEU A 43 -8.20 -14.69 1.28
CA LEU A 43 -6.91 -15.35 1.10
C LEU A 43 -6.99 -16.83 1.49
N GLU A 44 -6.30 -17.64 0.71
CA GLU A 44 -6.04 -19.04 1.05
C GLU A 44 -5.08 -19.08 2.24
N ASP A 45 -5.49 -19.81 3.28
CA ASP A 45 -4.70 -19.99 4.49
C ASP A 45 -3.88 -21.28 4.34
N ASP A 46 -2.67 -21.14 3.83
CA ASP A 46 -1.73 -22.25 3.68
C ASP A 46 -0.96 -22.54 4.99
N GLY A 47 -1.21 -21.75 6.06
CA GLY A 47 -0.50 -21.85 7.33
C GLY A 47 0.89 -21.19 7.36
N ASP A 48 1.33 -20.64 6.22
CA ASP A 48 2.55 -19.85 6.11
C ASP A 48 2.30 -18.35 6.40
N THR A 49 3.32 -17.68 6.93
CA THR A 49 3.31 -16.23 7.15
C THR A 49 3.72 -15.51 5.89
N TYR A 50 3.06 -14.40 5.61
CA TYR A 50 3.42 -13.48 4.55
C TYR A 50 4.53 -12.54 5.03
N GLU A 51 5.47 -12.19 4.16
CA GLU A 51 6.56 -11.24 4.41
C GLU A 51 6.19 -9.80 4.02
N SER A 52 5.31 -9.63 3.02
CA SER A 52 4.90 -8.31 2.49
C SER A 52 3.56 -8.39 1.75
N ILE A 53 2.95 -7.23 1.48
CA ILE A 53 1.74 -7.11 0.63
C ILE A 53 1.96 -7.64 -0.80
N GLU A 54 3.20 -7.66 -1.29
CA GLU A 54 3.57 -8.22 -2.60
C GLU A 54 3.30 -9.74 -2.70
N GLU A 55 3.35 -10.46 -1.58
CA GLU A 55 3.02 -11.89 -1.56
C GLU A 55 1.51 -12.13 -1.60
N ILE A 56 0.74 -11.18 -1.07
CA ILE A 56 -0.72 -11.22 -1.07
C ILE A 56 -1.28 -10.73 -2.42
N TRP A 57 -0.69 -9.67 -2.96
CA TRP A 57 -1.09 -9.02 -4.20
C TRP A 57 0.07 -9.01 -5.20
N ILE A 58 0.11 -10.03 -6.05
CA ILE A 58 1.15 -10.21 -7.08
C ILE A 58 1.22 -9.09 -8.13
N ASP A 59 0.16 -8.29 -8.24
CA ASP A 59 0.06 -7.14 -9.17
C ASP A 59 0.24 -5.82 -8.41
N TYR A 60 0.79 -5.86 -7.19
CA TYR A 60 1.14 -4.65 -6.46
C TYR A 60 2.15 -3.85 -7.29
N PRO A 61 1.81 -2.64 -7.76
CA PRO A 61 2.78 -1.82 -8.45
C PRO A 61 3.88 -1.49 -7.45
N THR A 62 5.11 -1.87 -7.78
CA THR A 62 6.28 -1.64 -6.92
C THR A 62 6.33 -0.18 -6.50
N ASN A 63 6.46 0.07 -5.19
CA ASN A 63 6.47 1.37 -4.52
C ASN A 63 7.27 2.48 -5.23
N GLU A 64 8.23 2.16 -6.09
CA GLU A 64 8.98 3.12 -6.89
C GLU A 64 8.11 4.06 -7.77
N ASP A 65 6.85 3.71 -8.07
CA ASP A 65 5.95 4.57 -8.85
C ASP A 65 5.16 5.60 -8.00
N LEU A 66 5.01 5.37 -6.69
CA LEU A 66 4.25 6.27 -5.78
C LEU A 66 5.10 7.34 -5.12
N PHE A 67 6.42 7.13 -4.99
CA PHE A 67 7.33 8.09 -4.35
C PHE A 67 7.75 9.26 -5.27
N PHE A 68 7.30 9.31 -6.52
CA PHE A 68 7.72 10.32 -7.49
C PHE A 68 6.64 11.37 -7.82
N ASN A 69 5.97 11.97 -6.82
CA ASN A 69 5.27 13.25 -7.05
C ASN A 69 4.89 14.06 -5.78
N GLU A 70 5.75 14.13 -4.75
CA GLU A 70 5.54 15.11 -3.66
C GLU A 70 6.61 16.22 -3.54
N ASP A 71 7.71 16.16 -4.30
CA ASP A 71 8.78 17.20 -4.21
C ASP A 71 8.83 18.19 -5.39
N GLU A 72 8.00 18.07 -6.44
CA GLU A 72 8.07 19.01 -7.59
C GLU A 72 7.18 20.27 -7.40
N PHE A 73 6.37 20.38 -6.35
CA PHE A 73 5.51 21.56 -6.11
C PHE A 73 6.02 22.54 -5.03
N SER A 74 7.34 22.60 -4.81
CA SER A 74 7.94 23.64 -3.96
C SER A 74 9.21 24.24 -4.57
N GLY A 75 9.09 24.84 -5.75
CA GLY A 75 10.24 25.45 -6.43
C GLY A 75 9.88 26.60 -7.35
N LYS A 76 9.33 27.69 -6.80
CA LYS A 76 9.19 28.98 -7.51
C LYS A 76 10.48 29.33 -8.28
N ASN A 77 10.38 29.52 -9.59
CA ASN A 77 10.85 30.79 -10.17
C ASN A 77 10.25 31.08 -11.55
N PRO A 78 9.33 32.07 -11.65
CA PRO A 78 8.93 32.63 -12.92
C PRO A 78 10.04 33.54 -13.48
N LYS A 79 10.18 33.54 -14.81
CA LYS A 79 10.95 34.48 -15.66
C LYS A 79 12.37 34.03 -16.02
N LYS A 80 12.47 33.28 -17.14
CA LYS A 80 13.46 33.56 -18.19
C LYS A 80 12.82 33.46 -19.57
N PHE A 81 11.70 34.17 -19.77
CA PHE A 81 11.30 34.60 -21.10
C PHE A 81 11.73 36.06 -21.28
N LEU A 82 12.35 36.31 -22.43
CA LEU A 82 12.81 37.59 -22.99
C LEU A 82 14.06 38.20 -22.36
N ARG A 83 15.16 38.18 -23.13
CA ARG A 83 15.50 39.34 -23.98
C ARG A 83 16.61 39.01 -24.99
N LYS A 84 16.19 39.09 -26.26
CA LYS A 84 16.90 39.57 -27.45
C LYS A 84 17.91 38.67 -28.13
#